data_AF-A0A5N6U149-F1
#
_entry.id   AF-A0A5N6U149-F1
#
_cell.length_a   1.000
_cell.length_b   1.000
_cell.length_c   1.000
_cell.angle_alpha   90.00
_cell.angle_beta   90.00
_cell.angle_gamma   90.00
#
_symmetry.space_group_name_H-M   'P 1'
#
loop_
_entity.id
_entity.type
_entity.pdbx_description
1 polymer ?
#
loop_
_entity_poly.entity_id
_entity_poly.type
_entity_poly.pdbx_seq_one_letter_code
_entity_poly.pdbx_strand_id
1 'polypeptide(L)'
;MCDTSEIREKVFEKTEAQRLVIKVHTEQLDSHDYRVSASNFINEIFPNWENDHRIHFIAIEIRGDRTFLAIDVNNPNYDFATAHETKMVLPVYVIWRHKRKGWYVIRWPQEDEPLATKIAELHDLNGFDTTTPFLANFNESVVYRNPRYISVNRRHLQAISPSDECV
;
A
#
# COMPACT_ATOMS: atom_id res chain seq x y z
N MET A 1 -15.15 -14.80 19.75
CA MET A 1 -14.45 -14.99 18.45
C MET A 1 -14.37 -13.60 17.85
N CYS A 2 -13.20 -13.12 17.45
CA CYS A 2 -13.08 -11.75 16.97
C CYS A 2 -13.82 -11.61 15.64
N ASP A 3 -14.91 -10.82 15.63
CA ASP A 3 -15.68 -10.32 14.48
C ASP A 3 -14.93 -9.14 13.83
N THR A 4 -15.29 -8.72 12.61
CA THR A 4 -14.67 -7.54 11.96
C THR A 4 -14.84 -6.26 12.78
N SER A 5 -15.93 -6.13 13.54
CA SER A 5 -16.20 -5.04 14.49
C SER A 5 -15.17 -4.98 15.62
N GLU A 6 -14.84 -6.13 16.22
CA GLU A 6 -13.81 -6.20 17.28
C GLU A 6 -12.41 -5.85 16.74
N ILE A 7 -12.10 -6.21 15.48
CA ILE A 7 -10.83 -5.79 14.84
C ILE A 7 -10.82 -4.27 14.68
N ARG A 8 -11.90 -3.72 14.13
CA ARG A 8 -12.03 -2.29 13.86
C ARG A 8 -11.85 -1.49 15.16
N GLU A 9 -12.49 -1.92 16.24
CA GLU A 9 -12.31 -1.33 17.57
C GLU A 9 -10.86 -1.38 18.02
N LYS A 10 -10.20 -2.55 17.98
CA LYS A 10 -8.78 -2.69 18.37
C LYS A 10 -7.80 -1.85 17.54
N VAL A 11 -8.12 -1.64 16.26
CA VAL A 11 -7.35 -0.79 15.36
C VAL A 11 -7.50 0.67 15.78
N PHE A 12 -8.74 1.14 16.00
CA PHE A 12 -9.02 2.54 16.34
C PHE A 12 -8.84 2.90 17.82
N GLU A 13 -8.67 1.93 18.72
CA GLU A 13 -8.19 2.16 20.10
C GLU A 13 -6.83 2.88 20.11
N LYS A 14 -6.02 2.69 19.07
CA LYS A 14 -4.72 3.36 18.91
C LYS A 14 -4.94 4.66 18.18
N THR A 15 -4.48 5.76 18.78
CA THR A 15 -4.51 7.09 18.17
C THR A 15 -3.27 7.37 17.33
N GLU A 16 -2.20 6.58 17.49
CA GLU A 16 -0.97 6.70 16.70
C GLU A 16 -1.18 6.19 15.27
N ALA A 17 -0.41 6.77 14.34
CA ALA A 17 -0.33 6.28 12.97
C ALA A 17 0.23 4.86 12.95
N GLN A 18 -0.39 3.97 12.20
CA GLN A 18 0.01 2.57 12.10
C GLN A 18 -0.23 2.04 10.69
N ARG A 19 0.50 0.99 10.33
CA ARG A 19 0.31 0.28 9.07
C ARG A 19 -0.24 -1.12 9.32
N LEU A 20 -1.38 -1.42 8.72
CA LEU A 20 -1.98 -2.73 8.74
C LEU A 20 -1.58 -3.50 7.49
N VAL A 21 -1.19 -4.77 7.65
CA VAL A 21 -1.07 -5.72 6.54
C VAL A 21 -2.10 -6.81 6.73
N ILE A 22 -3.14 -6.80 5.90
CA ILE A 22 -4.16 -7.83 5.91
C ILE A 22 -3.74 -8.95 4.96
N LYS A 23 -3.64 -10.17 5.49
CA LYS A 23 -3.33 -11.38 4.72
C LYS A 23 -4.63 -12.08 4.30
N VAL A 24 -4.79 -12.25 3.00
CA VAL A 24 -5.95 -12.90 2.37
C VAL A 24 -5.46 -14.04 1.50
N HIS A 25 -6.24 -15.12 1.39
CA HIS A 25 -6.00 -16.11 0.34
C HIS A 25 -6.38 -15.50 -1.00
N THR A 26 -5.52 -15.55 -2.01
CA THR A 26 -5.76 -14.90 -3.31
C THR A 26 -7.04 -15.41 -3.99
N GLU A 27 -7.41 -16.68 -3.77
CA GLU A 27 -8.66 -17.28 -4.27
C GLU A 27 -9.95 -16.60 -3.76
N GLN A 28 -9.86 -15.78 -2.70
CA GLN A 28 -10.99 -15.01 -2.18
C GLN A 28 -11.18 -13.69 -2.92
N LEU A 29 -10.23 -13.30 -3.78
CA LEU A 29 -10.29 -12.10 -4.60
C LEU A 29 -10.60 -12.49 -6.05
N ASP A 30 -11.16 -11.54 -6.80
CA ASP A 30 -11.43 -11.73 -8.22
C ASP A 30 -10.15 -11.47 -9.02
N SER A 31 -9.69 -12.50 -9.74
CA SER A 31 -8.50 -12.40 -10.57
C SER A 31 -8.67 -11.50 -11.81
N HIS A 32 -9.90 -11.19 -12.20
CA HIS A 32 -10.17 -10.23 -13.27
C HIS A 32 -10.06 -8.77 -12.79
N ASP A 33 -10.32 -8.54 -11.49
CA ASP A 33 -10.21 -7.22 -10.89
C ASP A 33 -9.83 -7.29 -9.39
N TYR A 34 -8.53 -7.43 -9.15
CA TYR A 34 -7.99 -7.46 -7.79
C TYR A 34 -8.22 -6.16 -7.02
N ARG A 35 -8.31 -5.01 -7.70
CA ARG A 35 -8.50 -3.73 -7.02
C ARG A 35 -9.90 -3.64 -6.44
N VAL A 36 -10.91 -3.89 -7.28
CA VAL A 36 -12.32 -3.85 -6.84
C VAL A 36 -12.58 -4.90 -5.76
N SER A 37 -12.15 -6.14 -5.99
CA SER A 37 -12.37 -7.21 -5.00
C SER A 37 -11.63 -6.97 -3.68
N ALA A 38 -10.41 -6.43 -3.71
CA ALA A 38 -9.71 -6.04 -2.48
C ALA A 38 -10.37 -4.87 -1.76
N SER A 39 -10.82 -3.82 -2.48
CA SER A 39 -11.56 -2.70 -1.89
C SER A 39 -12.86 -3.15 -1.22
N ASN A 40 -13.58 -4.08 -1.84
CA ASN A 40 -14.77 -4.71 -1.25
C ASN A 40 -14.42 -5.46 0.04
N PHE A 41 -13.33 -6.24 0.04
CA PHE A 41 -12.86 -6.94 1.23
C PHE A 41 -12.48 -5.96 2.36
N ILE A 42 -11.81 -4.84 2.04
CA ILE A 42 -11.51 -3.79 3.03
C ILE A 42 -12.81 -3.19 3.59
N ASN A 43 -13.81 -2.98 2.74
CA ASN A 43 -15.11 -2.45 3.16
C ASN A 43 -15.87 -3.36 4.14
N GLU A 44 -15.61 -4.68 4.14
CA GLU A 44 -16.15 -5.60 5.16
C GLU A 44 -15.57 -5.37 6.56
N ILE A 45 -14.32 -4.91 6.64
CA ILE A 45 -13.61 -4.65 7.91
C ILE A 45 -13.81 -3.19 8.34
N PHE A 46 -13.68 -2.28 7.37
CA PHE A 46 -13.80 -0.84 7.54
C PHE A 46 -14.89 -0.31 6.59
N PRO A 47 -16.16 -0.36 7.00
CA PRO A 47 -17.25 0.15 6.18
C PRO A 47 -17.04 1.63 5.84
N ASN A 48 -17.27 2.01 4.58
CA ASN A 48 -17.16 3.37 4.09
C ASN A 48 -15.75 3.97 4.22
N TRP A 49 -14.71 3.14 4.20
CA TRP A 49 -13.31 3.57 4.38
C TRP A 49 -12.85 4.62 3.38
N GLU A 50 -13.39 4.63 2.15
CA GLU A 50 -13.04 5.60 1.11
C GLU A 50 -13.36 7.05 1.53
N ASN A 51 -14.35 7.23 2.40
CA ASN A 51 -14.73 8.54 2.95
C ASN A 51 -14.15 8.78 4.36
N ASP A 52 -13.39 7.83 4.91
CA ASP A 52 -12.73 7.95 6.20
C ASP A 52 -11.28 8.42 6.01
N HIS A 53 -11.03 9.70 6.25
CA HIS A 53 -9.71 10.33 6.14
C HIS A 53 -8.63 9.68 7.02
N ARG A 54 -9.01 8.82 7.98
CA ARG A 54 -8.06 8.07 8.79
C ARG A 54 -7.48 6.86 8.05
N ILE A 55 -8.14 6.39 6.99
CA ILE A 55 -7.77 5.15 6.29
C ILE A 55 -7.22 5.49 4.91
N HIS A 56 -6.00 5.02 4.62
CA HIS A 56 -5.40 5.07 3.30
C HIS A 56 -5.08 3.66 2.84
N PHE A 57 -5.78 3.16 1.82
CA PHE A 57 -5.50 1.85 1.25
C PHE A 57 -4.35 1.95 0.24
N ILE A 58 -3.13 1.59 0.66
CA ILE A 58 -1.88 1.93 -0.02
C ILE A 58 -1.49 0.95 -1.12
N ALA A 59 -1.53 -0.36 -0.85
CA ALA A 59 -0.99 -1.34 -1.79
C ALA A 59 -1.67 -2.72 -1.69
N ILE A 60 -1.68 -3.41 -2.82
CA ILE A 60 -2.08 -4.79 -3.00
C ILE A 60 -0.87 -5.53 -3.56
N GLU A 61 -0.37 -6.51 -2.82
CA GLU A 61 0.68 -7.41 -3.29
C GLU A 61 0.17 -8.84 -3.37
N ILE A 62 0.38 -9.48 -4.52
CA ILE A 62 -0.01 -10.87 -4.75
C ILE A 62 1.24 -11.71 -4.93
N ARG A 63 1.36 -12.79 -4.14
CA ARG A 63 2.45 -13.77 -4.19
C ARG A 63 1.92 -15.17 -3.90
N GLY A 64 2.00 -16.05 -4.90
CA GLY A 64 1.48 -17.41 -4.81
C GLY A 64 -0.03 -17.41 -4.51
N ASP A 65 -0.42 -18.12 -3.46
CA ASP A 65 -1.80 -18.23 -2.97
C ASP A 65 -2.19 -17.11 -1.99
N ARG A 66 -1.33 -16.09 -1.79
CA ARG A 66 -1.53 -15.02 -0.80
C ARG A 66 -1.55 -13.63 -1.43
N THR A 67 -2.50 -12.84 -0.94
CA THR A 67 -2.58 -11.42 -1.17
C THR A 67 -2.38 -10.66 0.14
N PHE A 68 -1.56 -9.61 0.10
CA PHE A 68 -1.24 -8.74 1.21
C PHE A 68 -1.77 -7.33 0.91
N LEU A 69 -2.67 -6.85 1.74
CA LEU A 69 -3.30 -5.54 1.60
C LEU A 69 -2.67 -4.60 2.64
N ALA A 70 -1.95 -3.58 2.19
CA ALA A 70 -1.31 -2.59 3.06
C ALA A 70 -2.21 -1.36 3.21
N ILE A 71 -2.53 -1.01 4.45
CA ILE A 71 -3.40 0.12 4.80
C ILE A 71 -2.70 0.96 5.86
N ASP A 72 -2.63 2.27 5.66
CA ASP A 72 -2.22 3.19 6.71
C ASP A 72 -3.45 3.69 7.44
N VAL A 73 -3.39 3.68 8.78
CA VAL A 73 -4.47 4.14 9.66
C VAL A 73 -3.95 5.28 10.54
N ASN A 74 -4.76 6.32 10.71
CA ASN A 74 -4.45 7.55 11.46
C ASN A 74 -3.16 8.23 10.95
N ASN A 75 -2.93 8.23 9.65
CA ASN A 75 -1.79 8.88 9.01
C ASN A 75 -2.22 10.13 8.23
N PRO A 76 -2.59 11.24 8.90
CA PRO A 76 -3.10 12.45 8.22
C PRO A 76 -2.03 13.14 7.36
N ASN A 77 -0.76 12.77 7.54
CA ASN A 77 0.37 13.34 6.80
C ASN A 77 0.75 12.49 5.58
N TYR A 78 -0.07 11.50 5.19
CA TYR A 78 0.14 10.79 3.95
C TYR A 78 -0.06 11.74 2.77
N ASP A 79 1.02 12.06 2.07
CA ASP A 79 1.00 12.85 0.85
C ASP A 79 1.49 11.99 -0.32
N PHE A 80 0.57 11.68 -1.23
CA PHE A 80 0.89 10.91 -2.43
C PHE A 80 1.95 11.60 -3.30
N ALA A 81 2.05 12.93 -3.30
CA ALA A 81 3.05 13.60 -4.12
C ALA A 81 4.48 13.27 -3.67
N THR A 82 4.69 13.14 -2.36
CA THR A 82 6.02 12.99 -1.72
C THR A 82 6.28 11.65 -1.05
N ALA A 83 5.29 10.75 -0.96
CA ALA A 83 5.40 9.48 -0.23
C ALA A 83 6.55 8.56 -0.67
N HIS A 84 7.03 8.69 -1.92
CA HIS A 84 8.20 7.97 -2.43
C HIS A 84 9.55 8.49 -1.87
N GLU A 85 9.60 9.74 -1.41
CA GLU A 85 10.83 10.37 -0.87
C GLU A 85 10.94 10.14 0.64
N THR A 86 9.82 10.22 1.35
CA THR A 86 9.80 10.36 2.82
C THR A 86 9.94 9.04 3.57
N LYS A 87 9.90 7.87 2.90
CA LYS A 87 9.97 6.51 3.50
C LYS A 87 9.34 6.44 4.91
N MET A 88 8.03 6.64 4.98
CA MET A 88 7.35 6.74 6.28
C MET A 88 7.32 5.39 7.02
N VAL A 89 8.11 5.30 8.09
CA VAL A 89 8.16 4.15 9.00
C VAL A 89 7.02 4.25 10.01
N LEU A 90 6.11 3.28 9.96
CA LEU A 90 4.96 3.19 10.86
C LEU A 90 5.01 1.85 11.60
N PRO A 91 4.51 1.77 12.86
CA PRO A 91 4.27 0.50 13.53
C PRO A 91 3.42 -0.44 12.67
N VAL A 92 3.97 -1.59 12.28
CA VAL A 92 3.28 -2.58 11.45
C VAL A 92 2.49 -3.57 12.32
N TYR A 93 1.24 -3.78 11.97
CA TYR A 93 0.38 -4.83 12.51
C TYR A 93 -0.13 -5.72 11.39
N VAL A 94 -0.14 -7.03 11.63
CA VAL A 94 -0.62 -8.00 10.67
C VAL A 94 -1.94 -8.58 11.10
N ILE A 95 -2.88 -8.55 10.17
CA ILE A 95 -4.25 -9.01 10.35
C ILE A 95 -4.49 -10.21 9.45
N TRP A 96 -5.08 -11.27 10.00
CA TRP A 96 -5.53 -12.39 9.19
C TRP A 96 -6.68 -13.13 9.85
N ARG A 97 -7.46 -13.83 9.01
CA ARG A 97 -8.55 -14.68 9.46
C ARG A 97 -8.08 -16.13 9.57
N HIS A 98 -8.09 -16.67 10.78
CA HIS A 98 -7.86 -18.09 11.01
C HIS A 98 -9.18 -18.87 10.89
N LYS A 99 -9.21 -19.93 10.07
CA LYS A 99 -10.42 -20.70 9.74
C LYS A 99 -11.30 -21.09 10.94
N ARG A 100 -10.69 -21.46 12.07
CA ARG A 100 -11.41 -21.92 13.28
C ARG A 100 -11.44 -20.94 14.45
N LYS A 101 -10.59 -19.91 14.44
CA LYS A 101 -10.34 -19.07 15.63
C LYS A 101 -10.72 -17.60 15.42
N GLY A 102 -11.22 -17.26 14.24
CA GLY A 102 -11.59 -15.90 13.89
C GLY A 102 -10.37 -15.06 13.52
N TRP A 103 -10.46 -13.77 13.76
CA TRP A 103 -9.44 -12.82 13.37
C TRP A 103 -8.33 -12.65 14.39
N TYR A 104 -7.13 -12.38 13.89
CA TYR A 104 -5.93 -12.07 14.66
C TYR A 104 -5.37 -10.73 14.25
N VAL A 105 -4.82 -10.01 15.23
CA VAL A 105 -4.06 -8.77 15.04
C VAL A 105 -2.77 -8.93 15.84
N ILE A 106 -1.62 -8.87 15.18
CA ILE A 106 -0.31 -9.02 15.82
C ILE A 106 0.61 -7.88 15.40
N ARG A 107 1.28 -7.27 16.39
CA ARG A 107 2.37 -6.33 16.15
C ARG A 107 3.57 -7.05 15.55
N TRP A 108 4.13 -6.53 14.45
CA TRP A 108 5.26 -7.12 13.76
C TRP A 108 6.40 -6.08 13.55
N PRO A 109 7.21 -5.80 14.58
CA PRO A 109 8.20 -4.72 14.56
C PRO A 109 9.29 -4.87 13.51
N GLN A 110 9.69 -6.10 13.20
CA GLN A 110 10.73 -6.34 12.20
C GLN A 110 10.32 -5.95 10.77
N GLU A 111 9.06 -5.57 10.53
CA GLU A 111 8.57 -5.09 9.21
C GLU A 111 8.37 -3.57 9.13
N ASP A 112 8.56 -2.82 10.22
CA ASP A 112 8.30 -1.37 10.23
C ASP A 112 9.07 -0.64 9.12
N GLU A 113 10.39 -0.86 9.07
CA GLU A 113 11.28 -0.24 8.09
C GLU A 113 11.28 -0.98 6.73
N PRO A 114 11.35 -2.33 6.67
CA PRO A 114 11.29 -3.05 5.40
C PRO A 114 10.03 -2.74 4.59
N LEU A 115 8.86 -2.72 5.22
CA LEU A 115 7.61 -2.44 4.54
C LEU A 115 7.50 -0.99 4.10
N ALA A 116 8.01 -0.04 4.89
CA ALA A 116 8.07 1.37 4.51
C ALA A 116 8.94 1.59 3.27
N THR A 117 10.12 0.96 3.23
CA THR A 117 11.01 1.02 2.06
C THR A 117 10.33 0.45 0.82
N LYS A 118 9.69 -0.71 0.95
CA LYS A 118 9.00 -1.38 -0.16
C LYS A 118 7.81 -0.56 -0.70
N ILE A 119 7.04 0.09 0.16
CA ILE A 119 5.93 0.95 -0.27
C ILE A 119 6.46 2.18 -1.02
N ALA A 120 7.55 2.79 -0.54
CA ALA A 120 8.18 3.91 -1.24
C ALA A 120 8.71 3.49 -2.62
N GLU A 121 9.32 2.29 -2.72
CA GLU A 121 9.77 1.72 -3.99
C GLU A 121 8.59 1.44 -4.94
N LEU A 122 7.50 0.83 -4.45
CA LEU A 122 6.29 0.62 -5.26
C LEU A 122 5.73 1.96 -5.77
N HIS A 123 5.73 2.98 -4.92
CA HIS A 123 5.31 4.31 -5.27
C HIS A 123 6.19 4.88 -6.40
N ASP A 124 7.52 4.85 -6.24
CA ASP A 124 8.48 5.31 -7.25
C ASP A 124 8.29 4.57 -8.59
N LEU A 125 8.22 3.24 -8.54
CA LEU A 125 8.07 2.39 -9.73
C LEU A 125 6.76 2.64 -10.48
N ASN A 126 5.62 2.77 -9.79
CA ASN A 126 4.34 2.96 -10.48
C ASN A 126 4.18 4.36 -11.10
N GLY A 127 4.92 5.37 -10.63
CA GLY A 127 4.91 6.68 -11.26
C GLY A 127 3.78 7.63 -10.88
N PHE A 128 3.69 8.74 -11.62
CA PHE A 128 2.69 9.80 -11.40
C PHE A 128 1.29 9.46 -11.95
N ASP A 129 1.20 8.54 -12.91
CA ASP A 129 -0.07 8.22 -13.62
C ASP A 129 -0.88 7.12 -12.93
N THR A 130 -0.64 6.89 -11.64
CA THR A 130 -1.31 5.86 -10.86
C THR A 130 -1.91 6.44 -9.59
N THR A 131 -2.78 5.66 -8.94
CA THR A 131 -3.38 5.99 -7.65
C THR A 131 -3.28 4.78 -6.74
N THR A 132 -3.34 5.03 -5.43
CA THR A 132 -3.46 3.96 -4.45
C THR A 132 -4.83 3.27 -4.57
N PRO A 133 -4.91 1.94 -4.37
CA PRO A 133 -3.80 1.07 -4.01
C PRO A 133 -2.91 0.69 -5.21
N PHE A 134 -1.59 0.69 -4.99
CA PHE A 134 -0.62 0.15 -5.95
C PHE A 134 -0.79 -1.36 -6.06
N LEU A 135 -0.92 -1.89 -7.27
CA LEU A 135 -1.02 -3.34 -7.50
C LEU A 135 0.33 -3.90 -7.95
N ALA A 136 0.86 -4.85 -7.20
CA ALA A 136 2.04 -5.63 -7.56
C ALA A 136 1.68 -7.12 -7.59
N ASN A 137 1.38 -7.64 -8.78
CA ASN A 137 1.08 -9.06 -8.98
C ASN A 137 2.32 -9.85 -9.37
N PHE A 138 2.99 -10.48 -8.40
CA PHE A 138 4.21 -11.26 -8.65
C PHE A 138 3.93 -12.69 -9.15
N ASN A 139 2.66 -13.08 -9.32
CA ASN A 139 2.31 -14.29 -10.07
C ASN A 139 2.39 -14.07 -11.58
N GLU A 140 2.50 -12.82 -12.00
CA GLU A 140 2.63 -12.39 -13.38
C GLU A 140 3.89 -11.52 -13.52
N SER A 141 4.25 -11.20 -14.77
CA SER A 141 5.30 -10.21 -15.03
C SER A 141 4.80 -8.82 -14.66
N VAL A 142 5.35 -8.24 -13.60
CA VAL A 142 5.06 -6.85 -13.22
C VAL A 142 5.79 -5.89 -14.16
N VAL A 143 5.06 -5.08 -14.89
CA VAL A 143 5.61 -4.06 -15.80
C VAL A 143 5.18 -2.67 -15.33
N TYR A 144 6.17 -1.86 -14.95
CA TYR A 144 5.96 -0.48 -14.54
C TYR A 144 6.11 0.46 -15.74
N ARG A 145 5.05 1.20 -16.07
CA ARG A 145 5.00 2.01 -17.30
C ARG A 145 5.69 3.36 -17.20
N ASN A 146 5.72 3.99 -16.01
CA ASN A 146 6.24 5.35 -15.85
C ASN A 146 6.96 5.60 -14.51
N PRO A 147 8.08 4.90 -14.18
CA PRO A 147 8.77 5.12 -12.91
C PRO A 147 9.26 6.55 -12.68
N ARG A 148 9.15 7.09 -11.45
CA ARG A 148 9.54 8.49 -11.17
C ARG A 148 11.05 8.68 -11.27
N TYR A 149 11.88 7.74 -10.82
CA TYR A 149 13.35 7.87 -10.94
C TYR A 149 13.83 8.06 -12.39
N ILE A 150 13.17 7.44 -13.39
CA ILE A 150 13.49 7.64 -14.81
C ILE A 150 13.10 9.06 -15.25
N SER A 151 11.96 9.56 -14.77
CA SER A 151 11.48 10.91 -15.09
C SER A 151 12.40 12.02 -14.53
N VAL A 152 12.97 11.82 -13.33
CA VAL A 152 13.92 12.76 -12.72
C VAL A 152 15.22 12.83 -13.52
N ASN A 153 15.76 11.67 -13.93
CA ASN A 153 16.96 11.61 -14.77
C ASN A 153 16.75 12.23 -16.16
N ARG A 154 15.56 12.06 -16.76
CA ARG A 154 15.24 12.69 -18.05
C ARG A 154 15.15 14.22 -17.96
N ARG A 155 14.65 14.77 -16.84
CA ARG A 155 14.66 16.23 -16.59
C ARG A 155 16.07 16.77 -16.36
N HIS A 156 16.94 16.04 -15.66
CA HIS A 156 18.34 16.42 -15.50
C HIS A 156 19.10 16.42 -16.83
N LEU A 157 18.85 15.45 -17.71
CA LEU A 157 19.48 15.42 -19.04
C LEU A 157 18.97 16.53 -19.97
N GLN A 158 17.70 16.95 -19.84
CA GLN A 158 17.16 18.09 -20.61
C GLN A 158 17.63 19.45 -20.10
N ALA A 159 18.00 19.57 -18.82
CA ALA A 159 18.56 20.79 -18.25
C ALA A 159 20.06 21.00 -18.56
N ILE A 160 20.74 20.00 -19.15
CA ILE A 160 22.19 20.04 -19.48
C ILE A 160 22.40 20.10 -21.00
N SER A 161 21.38 20.36 -21.82
CA SER A 161 21.63 20.72 -23.23
C SER A 161 22.37 22.06 -23.27
N PRO A 162 23.60 22.12 -23.79
CA PRO A 162 24.26 23.40 -24.03
C PRO A 162 23.41 24.14 -25.07
N SER A 163 22.97 25.34 -24.73
CA SER A 163 22.59 26.31 -25.75
C SER A 163 23.81 26.50 -26.65
N ASP A 164 23.69 26.10 -27.91
CA ASP A 164 24.65 26.39 -28.97
C ASP A 164 24.87 27.91 -29.01
N GLU A 165 25.98 28.38 -28.42
CA GLU A 165 26.52 29.70 -28.71
C GLU A 165 27.18 29.61 -30.09
N CYS A 166 26.49 30.18 -31.08
CA CYS A 166 27.02 30.43 -32.41
C CYS A 166 28.32 31.26 -32.34
N VAL A 167 29.32 30.83 -33.11
CA VAL A 167 30.54 31.58 -33.45
C VAL A 167 30.22 32.79 -34.31
#